data_AF-A0A2N2T856-F1
#
_entry.id   AF-A0A2N2T856-F1
#
_cell.length_a   1.000
_cell.length_b   1.000
_cell.length_c   1.000
_cell.angle_alpha   90.00
_cell.angle_beta   90.00
_cell.angle_gamma   90.00
#
_symmetry.space_group_name_H-M   'P 1'
#
loop_
_entity.id
_entity.type
_entity.pdbx_description
1 polymer ?
#
loop_
_entity_poly.entity_id
_entity_poly.type
_entity_poly.pdbx_seq_one_letter_code
_entity_poly.pdbx_strand_id
1 'polypeptide(L)'
;MELTPPLLQLATQALDRVLDFKRPADSELSAFFRDNKKLGPRERAFVAEAVFGVLRRYRYLSVVVPAANPRTLIIAWLIKSRGMSGATLEQFAKPELVQHIRDAKTDDLPLAVAAELPEWVVEKLQPVMSDADILVLGRALQQPAPMDVRVNAYKADRDTVLAQLREEGLAVEPTPYSPWGIRFKDHPAINRHPLFVDGSLEVQDDGSQLLALLLGARRGEMVCDFCAGAGGKTLAIGAMMASTGRLYAFDVAEKRLVKLKPRLARSG
;
A
#
# COMPACT_ATOMS: atom_id res chain seq x y z
N MET A 1 -10.21 -6.70 -17.86
CA MET A 1 -11.55 -6.08 -17.80
C MET A 1 -11.60 -5.00 -18.85
N GLU A 2 -12.68 -4.91 -19.60
CA GLU A 2 -12.88 -3.88 -20.62
C GLU A 2 -13.25 -2.54 -19.96
N LEU A 3 -12.69 -1.44 -20.46
CA LEU A 3 -13.00 -0.10 -19.97
C LEU A 3 -14.39 0.30 -20.48
N THR A 4 -15.22 0.90 -19.63
CA THR A 4 -16.54 1.41 -20.03
C THR A 4 -16.71 2.87 -19.60
N PRO A 5 -17.58 3.66 -20.28
CA PRO A 5 -17.77 5.06 -19.91
C PRO A 5 -18.25 5.26 -18.46
N PRO A 6 -19.20 4.44 -17.93
CA PRO A 6 -19.58 4.52 -16.52
C PRO A 6 -18.43 4.23 -15.57
N LEU A 7 -17.60 3.23 -15.88
CA LEU A 7 -16.46 2.86 -15.04
C LEU A 7 -15.40 3.96 -15.00
N LEU A 8 -15.10 4.59 -16.15
CA LEU A 8 -14.21 5.73 -16.22
C LEU A 8 -14.76 6.92 -15.43
N GLN A 9 -16.08 7.18 -15.51
CA GLN A 9 -16.73 8.24 -14.74
C GLN A 9 -16.62 7.99 -13.23
N LEU A 10 -16.84 6.75 -12.78
CA LEU A 10 -16.68 6.36 -11.37
C LEU A 10 -15.25 6.56 -10.87
N ALA A 11 -14.25 6.15 -11.67
CA ALA A 11 -12.85 6.38 -11.33
C ALA A 11 -12.52 7.88 -11.25
N THR A 12 -13.07 8.68 -12.17
CA THR A 12 -12.92 10.15 -12.18
C THR A 12 -13.49 10.77 -10.90
N GLN A 13 -14.71 10.38 -10.50
CA GLN A 13 -15.35 10.88 -9.28
C GLN A 13 -14.61 10.45 -8.01
N ALA A 14 -14.08 9.22 -7.98
CA ALA A 14 -13.29 8.75 -6.84
C ALA A 14 -11.98 9.53 -6.72
N LEU A 15 -11.27 9.76 -7.83
CA LEU A 15 -10.03 10.52 -7.84
C LEU A 15 -10.26 11.99 -7.47
N ASP A 16 -11.35 12.61 -7.93
CA ASP A 16 -11.73 13.98 -7.58
C ASP A 16 -11.82 14.18 -6.06
N ARG A 17 -12.53 13.29 -5.36
CA ARG A 17 -12.62 13.31 -3.88
C ARG A 17 -11.26 13.19 -3.19
N VAL A 18 -10.34 12.45 -3.79
CA VAL A 18 -9.01 12.19 -3.22
C VAL A 18 -8.06 13.37 -3.44
N LEU A 19 -8.16 14.05 -4.59
CA LEU A 19 -7.35 15.22 -4.93
C LEU A 19 -7.75 16.50 -4.19
N ASP A 20 -8.84 16.47 -3.43
CA ASP A 20 -9.19 17.51 -2.43
C ASP A 20 -8.21 17.54 -1.24
N PHE A 21 -7.42 16.48 -1.02
CA PHE A 21 -6.44 16.32 0.06
C PHE A 21 -6.96 16.57 1.50
N LYS A 22 -8.28 16.54 1.72
CA LYS A 22 -8.89 16.75 3.04
C LYS A 22 -8.69 15.59 4.01
N ARG A 23 -8.54 14.36 3.47
CA ARG A 23 -8.34 13.13 4.25
C ARG A 23 -7.42 12.17 3.49
N PRO A 24 -6.88 11.14 4.17
CA PRO A 24 -6.09 10.10 3.51
C PRO A 24 -6.85 9.43 2.36
N ALA A 25 -6.13 9.15 1.25
CA ALA A 25 -6.71 8.61 0.02
C ALA A 25 -7.43 7.28 0.22
N ASP A 26 -6.89 6.39 1.05
CA ASP A 26 -7.49 5.10 1.41
C ASP A 26 -8.83 5.27 2.14
N SER A 27 -8.92 6.29 3.00
CA SER A 27 -10.10 6.62 3.78
C SER A 27 -11.21 7.20 2.89
N GLU A 28 -10.86 8.10 1.97
CA GLU A 28 -11.80 8.67 0.99
C GLU A 28 -12.28 7.62 0.00
N LEU A 29 -11.38 6.78 -0.53
CA LEU A 29 -11.76 5.69 -1.43
C LEU A 29 -12.67 4.66 -0.73
N SER A 30 -12.37 4.34 0.53
CA SER A 30 -13.24 3.49 1.35
C SER A 30 -14.62 4.10 1.56
N ALA A 31 -14.70 5.42 1.76
CA ALA A 31 -15.97 6.14 1.85
C ALA A 31 -16.73 6.09 0.52
N PHE A 32 -16.04 6.36 -0.59
CA PHE A 32 -16.60 6.28 -1.94
C PHE A 32 -17.22 4.91 -2.23
N PHE A 33 -16.57 3.80 -1.86
CA PHE A 33 -17.14 2.47 -2.05
C PHE A 33 -18.33 2.15 -1.14
N ARG A 34 -18.41 2.76 0.05
CA ARG A 34 -19.60 2.66 0.92
C ARG A 34 -20.79 3.41 0.35
N ASP A 35 -20.56 4.54 -0.30
CA ASP A 35 -21.59 5.30 -1.00
C ASP A 35 -22.05 4.56 -2.28
N ASN A 36 -21.13 3.80 -2.91
CA ASN A 36 -21.37 3.06 -4.15
C ASN A 36 -21.43 1.53 -3.92
N LYS A 37 -22.40 1.09 -3.10
CA LYS A 37 -22.52 -0.33 -2.69
C LYS A 37 -22.75 -1.31 -3.84
N LYS A 38 -23.34 -0.84 -4.95
CA LYS A 38 -23.66 -1.65 -6.13
C LYS A 38 -22.42 -2.09 -6.93
N LEU A 39 -21.27 -1.48 -6.70
CA LEU A 39 -20.03 -1.83 -7.41
C LEU A 39 -19.58 -3.24 -7.04
N GLY A 40 -19.39 -4.06 -8.06
CA GLY A 40 -18.82 -5.39 -7.95
C GLY A 40 -17.32 -5.35 -7.65
N PRO A 41 -16.73 -6.50 -7.27
CA PRO A 41 -15.31 -6.59 -6.94
C PRO A 41 -14.36 -6.10 -8.04
N ARG A 42 -14.67 -6.41 -9.31
CA ARG A 42 -13.85 -6.02 -10.47
C ARG A 42 -13.84 -4.51 -10.70
N GLU A 43 -14.99 -3.86 -10.56
CA GLU A 43 -15.12 -2.41 -10.72
C GLU A 43 -14.39 -1.68 -9.58
N ARG A 44 -14.56 -2.15 -8.33
CA ARG A 44 -13.83 -1.62 -7.18
C ARG A 44 -12.32 -1.75 -7.35
N ALA A 45 -11.84 -2.90 -7.84
CA ALA A 45 -10.43 -3.12 -8.09
C ALA A 45 -9.88 -2.11 -9.10
N PHE A 46 -10.57 -1.89 -10.22
CA PHE A 46 -10.16 -0.90 -11.22
C PHE A 46 -10.18 0.53 -10.68
N VAL A 47 -11.25 0.94 -9.98
CA VAL A 47 -11.32 2.29 -9.40
C VAL A 47 -10.18 2.52 -8.42
N ALA A 48 -9.88 1.54 -7.56
CA ALA A 48 -8.74 1.62 -6.64
C ALA A 48 -7.40 1.68 -7.38
N GLU A 49 -7.20 0.83 -8.39
CA GLU A 49 -5.99 0.79 -9.21
C GLU A 49 -5.78 2.13 -9.93
N ALA A 50 -6.83 2.72 -10.51
CA ALA A 50 -6.75 4.00 -11.19
C ALA A 50 -6.42 5.14 -10.21
N VAL A 51 -7.09 5.22 -9.06
CA VAL A 51 -6.84 6.26 -8.05
C VAL A 51 -5.39 6.18 -7.55
N PHE A 52 -4.96 5.02 -7.05
CA PHE A 52 -3.60 4.90 -6.51
C PHE A 52 -2.53 4.93 -7.60
N GLY A 53 -2.83 4.43 -8.80
CA GLY A 53 -1.96 4.51 -9.95
C GLY A 53 -1.70 5.95 -10.40
N VAL A 54 -2.74 6.79 -10.41
CA VAL A 54 -2.59 8.23 -10.66
C VAL A 54 -1.82 8.91 -9.53
N LEU A 55 -2.15 8.64 -8.26
CA LEU A 55 -1.46 9.28 -7.13
C LEU A 55 0.05 8.99 -7.11
N ARG A 56 0.45 7.73 -7.38
CA ARG A 56 1.86 7.34 -7.44
C ARG A 56 2.61 8.01 -8.59
N ARG A 57 1.91 8.41 -9.65
CA ARG A 57 2.49 9.02 -10.84
C ARG A 57 2.01 10.46 -11.07
N TYR A 58 1.55 11.14 -10.02
CA TYR A 58 0.79 12.38 -10.19
C TYR A 58 1.64 13.47 -10.83
N ARG A 59 2.93 13.57 -10.49
CA ARG A 59 3.80 14.64 -11.02
C ARG A 59 4.09 14.42 -12.48
N TYR A 60 4.50 13.21 -12.86
CA TYR A 60 4.70 12.86 -14.27
C TYR A 60 3.42 13.04 -15.08
N LEU A 61 2.30 12.53 -14.57
CA LEU A 61 1.02 12.59 -15.28
C LEU A 61 0.52 14.02 -15.45
N SER A 62 0.85 14.92 -14.51
CA SER A 62 0.52 16.35 -14.62
C SER A 62 1.33 17.07 -15.71
N VAL A 63 2.51 16.59 -16.05
CA VAL A 63 3.34 17.15 -17.13
C VAL A 63 2.84 16.71 -18.51
N VAL A 64 2.36 15.47 -18.64
CA VAL A 64 1.94 14.91 -19.95
C VAL A 64 0.52 15.27 -20.36
N VAL A 65 -0.23 15.96 -19.51
CA VAL A 65 -1.60 16.41 -19.80
C VAL A 65 -1.63 17.93 -20.01
N PRO A 66 -2.54 18.45 -20.86
CA PRO A 66 -2.66 19.89 -21.08
C PRO A 66 -3.24 20.62 -19.86
N ALA A 67 -4.03 19.91 -19.04
CA ALA A 67 -4.56 20.40 -17.77
C ALA A 67 -4.73 19.21 -16.82
N ALA A 68 -4.19 19.33 -15.60
CA ALA A 68 -4.27 18.30 -14.59
C ALA A 68 -5.64 18.32 -13.89
N ASN A 69 -6.56 17.49 -14.38
CA ASN A 69 -7.85 17.22 -13.75
C ASN A 69 -8.07 15.71 -13.64
N PRO A 70 -8.99 15.23 -12.78
CA PRO A 70 -9.15 13.80 -12.53
C PRO A 70 -9.34 12.97 -13.81
N ARG A 71 -10.10 13.48 -14.79
CA ARG A 71 -10.36 12.74 -16.03
C ARG A 71 -9.11 12.64 -16.91
N THR A 72 -8.42 13.75 -17.15
CA THR A 72 -7.21 13.76 -18.00
C THR A 72 -6.09 12.95 -17.38
N LEU A 73 -5.94 13.00 -16.05
CA LEU A 73 -4.95 12.21 -15.32
C LEU A 73 -5.22 10.70 -15.44
N ILE A 74 -6.47 10.26 -15.35
CA ILE A 74 -6.81 8.83 -15.55
C ILE A 74 -6.55 8.39 -16.99
N ILE A 75 -6.92 9.20 -17.98
CA ILE A 75 -6.62 8.89 -19.40
C ILE A 75 -5.11 8.81 -19.61
N ALA A 76 -4.33 9.75 -19.05
CA ALA A 76 -2.89 9.71 -19.14
C ALA A 76 -2.27 8.50 -18.44
N TRP A 77 -2.80 8.11 -17.28
CA TRP A 77 -2.39 6.89 -16.59
C TRP A 77 -2.67 5.63 -17.43
N LEU A 78 -3.85 5.55 -18.07
CA LEU A 78 -4.21 4.44 -18.96
C LEU A 78 -3.25 4.33 -20.15
N ILE A 79 -2.80 5.45 -20.72
CA ILE A 79 -1.83 5.47 -21.84
C ILE A 79 -0.43 5.14 -21.33
N LYS A 80 0.12 5.95 -20.43
CA LYS A 80 1.54 5.96 -20.07
C LYS A 80 1.94 4.89 -19.04
N SER A 81 0.98 4.30 -18.31
CA SER A 81 1.27 3.31 -17.26
C SER A 81 0.66 1.95 -17.56
N ARG A 82 -0.57 1.93 -18.11
CA ARG A 82 -1.26 0.68 -18.46
C ARG A 82 -1.03 0.25 -19.91
N GLY A 83 -0.39 1.09 -20.74
CA GLY A 83 -0.10 0.79 -22.14
C GLY A 83 -1.33 0.61 -23.01
N MET A 84 -2.48 1.21 -22.64
CA MET A 84 -3.71 1.09 -23.40
C MET A 84 -3.59 1.85 -24.74
N SER A 85 -4.03 1.21 -25.83
CA SER A 85 -3.92 1.80 -27.16
C SER A 85 -4.73 3.10 -27.27
N GLY A 86 -4.18 4.09 -27.98
CA GLY A 86 -4.89 5.34 -28.21
C GLY A 86 -6.20 5.16 -28.97
N ALA A 87 -6.25 4.22 -29.93
CA ALA A 87 -7.47 3.89 -30.66
C ALA A 87 -8.61 3.41 -29.74
N THR A 88 -8.29 2.63 -28.70
CA THR A 88 -9.26 2.26 -27.66
C THR A 88 -9.72 3.49 -26.89
N LEU A 89 -8.79 4.39 -26.54
CA LEU A 89 -9.09 5.55 -25.69
C LEU A 89 -9.79 6.70 -26.42
N GLU A 90 -9.72 6.76 -27.74
CA GLU A 90 -10.48 7.70 -28.57
C GLU A 90 -12.00 7.52 -28.45
N GLN A 91 -12.47 6.36 -27.96
CA GLN A 91 -13.88 6.15 -27.59
C GLN A 91 -14.28 6.87 -26.29
N PHE A 92 -13.29 7.24 -25.47
CA PHE A 92 -13.49 7.80 -24.12
C PHE A 92 -12.94 9.23 -23.98
N ALA A 93 -12.10 9.68 -24.90
CA ALA A 93 -11.45 10.98 -24.90
C ALA A 93 -11.33 11.52 -26.31
N LYS A 94 -11.27 12.85 -26.44
CA LYS A 94 -11.07 13.51 -27.74
C LYS A 94 -9.73 13.05 -28.36
N PRO A 95 -9.66 12.75 -29.66
CA PRO A 95 -8.41 12.31 -30.30
C PRO A 95 -7.23 13.25 -30.08
N GLU A 96 -7.47 14.56 -30.03
CA GLU A 96 -6.43 15.56 -29.78
C GLU A 96 -5.80 15.42 -28.40
N LEU A 97 -6.60 15.08 -27.37
CA LEU A 97 -6.09 14.82 -26.02
C LEU A 97 -5.24 13.54 -25.99
N VAL A 98 -5.73 12.48 -26.63
CA VAL A 98 -5.02 11.19 -26.68
C VAL A 98 -3.69 11.36 -27.42
N GLN A 99 -3.68 12.10 -28.53
CA GLN A 99 -2.47 12.39 -29.29
C GLN A 99 -1.49 13.26 -28.48
N HIS A 100 -1.97 14.33 -27.85
CA HIS A 100 -1.15 15.17 -26.99
C HIS A 100 -0.43 14.38 -25.90
N ILE A 101 -1.17 13.51 -25.18
CA ILE A 101 -0.56 12.68 -24.13
C ILE A 101 0.48 11.73 -24.73
N ARG A 102 0.18 11.08 -25.85
CA ARG A 102 1.12 10.16 -26.51
C ARG A 102 2.44 10.87 -26.87
N ASP A 103 2.33 12.04 -27.49
CA ASP A 103 3.45 12.80 -28.02
C ASP A 103 4.16 13.68 -26.97
N ALA A 104 3.63 13.74 -25.74
CA ALA A 104 4.25 14.50 -24.66
C ALA A 104 5.71 14.07 -24.48
N LYS A 105 6.63 15.03 -24.69
CA LYS A 105 8.06 14.83 -24.47
C LYS A 105 8.33 14.70 -22.99
N THR A 106 9.03 13.64 -22.63
CA THR A 106 9.37 13.33 -21.23
C THR A 106 10.86 13.11 -21.04
N ASP A 107 11.65 13.57 -22.01
CA ASP A 107 13.10 13.66 -21.91
C ASP A 107 13.44 14.84 -20.98
N ASP A 108 14.49 14.68 -20.17
CA ASP A 108 15.02 15.72 -19.28
C ASP A 108 14.02 16.31 -18.27
N LEU A 109 13.13 15.48 -17.74
CA LEU A 109 12.23 15.89 -16.66
C LEU A 109 13.03 16.34 -15.42
N PRO A 110 12.57 17.40 -14.71
CA PRO A 110 13.16 17.77 -13.42
C PRO A 110 13.20 16.58 -12.46
N LEU A 111 14.25 16.48 -11.65
CA LEU A 111 14.50 15.34 -10.76
C LEU A 111 13.27 14.99 -9.89
N ALA A 112 12.61 15.99 -9.31
CA ALA A 112 11.38 15.82 -8.52
C ALA A 112 10.25 15.15 -9.30
N VAL A 113 10.05 15.54 -10.56
CA VAL A 113 9.05 14.94 -11.44
C VAL A 113 9.46 13.51 -11.84
N ALA A 114 10.72 13.32 -12.25
CA ALA A 114 11.23 12.01 -12.65
C ALA A 114 11.21 10.98 -11.52
N ALA A 115 11.45 11.42 -10.28
CA ALA A 115 11.40 10.59 -9.08
C ALA A 115 9.99 10.43 -8.48
N GLU A 116 8.98 11.19 -8.95
CA GLU A 116 7.64 11.28 -8.33
C GLU A 116 7.66 11.79 -6.87
N LEU A 117 8.64 12.63 -6.54
CA LEU A 117 8.82 13.19 -5.21
C LEU A 117 8.50 14.68 -5.21
N PRO A 118 7.89 15.23 -4.13
CA PRO A 118 7.82 16.67 -3.95
C PRO A 118 9.20 17.32 -3.98
N GLU A 119 9.28 18.53 -4.50
CA GLU A 119 10.52 19.31 -4.63
C GLU A 119 11.24 19.42 -3.29
N TRP A 120 10.50 19.76 -2.22
CA TRP A 120 11.05 19.85 -0.86
C TRP A 120 11.61 18.52 -0.32
N VAL A 121 11.12 17.38 -0.81
CA VAL A 121 11.66 16.06 -0.43
C VAL A 121 13.00 15.85 -1.13
N VAL A 122 13.07 16.15 -2.43
CA VAL A 122 14.33 16.07 -3.20
C VAL A 122 15.39 16.99 -2.58
N GLU A 123 15.04 18.23 -2.27
CA GLU A 123 15.94 19.21 -1.61
C GLU A 123 16.50 18.69 -0.28
N LYS A 124 15.74 17.89 0.47
CA LYS A 124 16.19 17.27 1.73
C LYS A 124 17.02 16.00 1.53
N LEU A 125 16.86 15.31 0.41
CA LEU A 125 17.59 14.08 0.10
C LEU A 125 18.94 14.35 -0.57
N GLN A 126 19.02 15.36 -1.45
CA GLN A 126 20.24 15.71 -2.17
C GLN A 126 21.50 15.94 -1.31
N PRO A 127 21.40 16.43 -0.04
CA PRO A 127 22.58 16.53 0.82
C PRO A 127 23.20 15.18 1.21
N VAL A 128 22.44 14.08 1.12
CA VAL A 128 22.84 12.74 1.61
C VAL A 128 22.70 11.62 0.56
N MET A 129 22.14 11.91 -0.61
CA MET A 129 21.90 10.96 -1.69
C MET A 129 22.22 11.61 -3.03
N SER A 130 22.80 10.83 -3.96
CA SER A 130 22.99 11.28 -5.34
C SER A 130 21.64 11.37 -6.07
N ASP A 131 21.57 12.17 -7.13
CA ASP A 131 20.38 12.25 -7.99
C ASP A 131 19.99 10.86 -8.55
N ALA A 132 20.98 10.02 -8.87
CA ALA A 132 20.76 8.64 -9.33
C ALA A 132 20.08 7.77 -8.26
N ASP A 133 20.51 7.89 -6.99
CA ASP A 133 19.91 7.17 -5.87
C ASP A 133 18.49 7.67 -5.55
N ILE A 134 18.26 8.98 -5.68
CA ILE A 134 16.91 9.57 -5.53
C ILE A 134 15.97 9.02 -6.61
N LEU A 135 16.44 8.88 -7.85
CA LEU A 135 15.66 8.25 -8.92
C LEU A 135 15.39 6.76 -8.63
N VAL A 136 16.34 6.03 -8.07
CA VAL A 136 16.13 4.63 -7.64
C VAL A 136 15.07 4.56 -6.54
N LEU A 137 15.17 5.41 -5.52
CA LEU A 137 14.20 5.50 -4.43
C LEU A 137 12.80 5.83 -4.97
N GLY A 138 12.70 6.85 -5.82
CA GLY A 138 11.45 7.25 -6.47
C GLY A 138 10.80 6.10 -7.24
N ARG A 139 11.58 5.38 -8.06
CA ARG A 139 11.09 4.20 -8.79
C ARG A 139 10.61 3.08 -7.87
N ALA A 140 11.29 2.87 -6.73
CA ALA A 140 10.89 1.86 -5.74
C ALA A 140 9.57 2.24 -5.06
N LEU A 141 9.39 3.51 -4.68
CA LEU A 141 8.17 4.01 -4.03
C LEU A 141 6.94 4.03 -4.96
N GLN A 142 7.16 4.01 -6.28
CA GLN A 142 6.09 3.91 -7.28
C GLN A 142 5.55 2.47 -7.45
N GLN A 143 6.27 1.46 -6.96
CA GLN A 143 5.82 0.08 -7.07
C GLN A 143 4.65 -0.20 -6.10
N PRO A 144 3.73 -1.12 -6.44
CA PRO A 144 2.79 -1.65 -5.47
C PRO A 144 3.54 -2.23 -4.27
N ALA A 145 3.11 -1.88 -3.05
CA ALA A 145 3.70 -2.47 -1.85
C ALA A 145 3.38 -3.97 -1.80
N PRO A 146 4.37 -4.84 -1.50
CA PRO A 146 4.10 -6.26 -1.30
C PRO A 146 3.20 -6.47 -0.09
N MET A 147 2.50 -7.60 -0.03
CA MET A 147 1.76 -8.00 1.18
C MET A 147 2.63 -8.93 2.03
N ASP A 148 3.19 -8.37 3.10
CA ASP A 148 3.95 -9.13 4.08
C ASP A 148 3.08 -9.47 5.29
N VAL A 149 3.22 -10.70 5.77
CA VAL A 149 2.64 -11.17 7.04
C VAL A 149 3.75 -11.59 7.98
N ARG A 150 3.49 -11.50 9.27
CA ARG A 150 4.33 -12.02 10.34
C ARG A 150 3.69 -13.27 10.93
N VAL A 151 4.47 -14.34 11.02
CA VAL A 151 4.12 -15.51 11.83
C VAL A 151 4.29 -15.19 13.31
N ASN A 152 3.29 -15.54 14.11
CA ASN A 152 3.36 -15.44 15.55
C ASN A 152 4.24 -16.57 16.09
N ALA A 153 5.51 -16.24 16.37
CA ALA A 153 6.51 -17.18 16.86
C ALA A 153 6.16 -17.86 18.19
N TYR A 154 5.17 -17.34 18.95
CA TYR A 154 4.67 -18.00 20.15
C TYR A 154 3.72 -19.17 19.84
N LYS A 155 3.08 -19.16 18.65
CA LYS A 155 2.05 -20.14 18.27
C LYS A 155 2.51 -21.11 17.20
N ALA A 156 3.36 -20.67 16.27
CA ALA A 156 3.75 -21.45 15.11
C ALA A 156 5.17 -21.11 14.64
N ASP A 157 5.75 -22.06 13.92
CA ASP A 157 7.02 -21.90 13.21
C ASP A 157 6.79 -21.35 11.79
N ARG A 158 7.71 -20.50 11.29
CA ARG A 158 7.55 -19.85 9.99
C ARG A 158 7.54 -20.85 8.85
N ASP A 159 8.46 -21.79 8.84
CA ASP A 159 8.65 -22.68 7.71
C ASP A 159 7.48 -23.68 7.62
N THR A 160 6.93 -24.08 8.77
CA THR A 160 5.68 -24.84 8.87
C THR A 160 4.50 -24.09 8.26
N VAL A 161 4.30 -22.82 8.65
CA VAL A 161 3.22 -21.99 8.10
C VAL A 161 3.42 -21.73 6.60
N LEU A 162 4.66 -21.50 6.17
CA LEU A 162 5.00 -21.29 4.77
C LEU A 162 4.66 -22.53 3.91
N ALA A 163 4.97 -23.73 4.41
CA ALA A 163 4.62 -24.98 3.73
C ALA A 163 3.10 -25.14 3.61
N GLN A 164 2.35 -24.91 4.69
CA GLN A 164 0.89 -24.97 4.68
C GLN A 164 0.29 -24.01 3.63
N LEU A 165 0.71 -22.74 3.62
CA LEU A 165 0.20 -21.77 2.65
C LEU A 165 0.50 -22.17 1.20
N ARG A 166 1.64 -22.82 0.94
CA ARG A 166 1.99 -23.33 -0.39
C ARG A 166 1.14 -24.52 -0.80
N GLU A 167 0.85 -25.44 0.13
CA GLU A 167 -0.06 -26.57 -0.11
C GLU A 167 -1.48 -26.10 -0.44
N GLU A 168 -1.91 -24.98 0.15
CA GLU A 168 -3.17 -24.29 -0.19
C GLU A 168 -3.13 -23.57 -1.55
N GLY A 169 -1.99 -23.61 -2.26
CA GLY A 169 -1.81 -23.02 -3.59
C GLY A 169 -1.51 -21.52 -3.58
N LEU A 170 -1.16 -20.94 -2.42
CA LEU A 170 -0.82 -19.52 -2.33
C LEU A 170 0.63 -19.27 -2.77
N ALA A 171 0.81 -18.25 -3.60
CA ALA A 171 2.14 -17.84 -4.07
C ALA A 171 2.88 -17.05 -2.97
N VAL A 172 3.65 -17.77 -2.14
CA VAL A 172 4.35 -17.21 -0.98
C VAL A 172 5.84 -17.58 -0.90
N GLU A 173 6.63 -16.66 -0.37
CA GLU A 173 8.06 -16.80 -0.12
C GLU A 173 8.45 -16.17 1.22
N PRO A 174 9.55 -16.59 1.86
CA PRO A 174 10.03 -15.91 3.07
C PRO A 174 10.41 -14.46 2.74
N THR A 175 10.17 -13.55 3.68
CA THR A 175 10.72 -12.19 3.57
C THR A 175 12.25 -12.23 3.64
N PRO A 176 12.96 -11.28 2.99
CA PRO A 176 14.42 -11.33 2.90
C PRO A 176 15.14 -11.14 4.23
N TYR A 177 14.53 -10.45 5.22
CA TYR A 177 15.22 -10.08 6.44
C TYR A 177 14.60 -10.67 7.70
N SER A 178 13.27 -10.58 7.89
CA SER A 178 12.65 -11.10 9.11
C SER A 178 12.65 -12.64 9.15
N PRO A 179 13.04 -13.25 10.28
CA PRO A 179 12.91 -14.68 10.51
C PRO A 179 11.45 -15.14 10.65
N TRP A 180 10.49 -14.23 10.76
CA TRP A 180 9.06 -14.55 10.92
C TRP A 180 8.22 -14.21 9.69
N GLY A 181 8.78 -13.45 8.75
CA GLY A 181 8.01 -12.85 7.70
C GLY A 181 7.77 -13.79 6.52
N ILE A 182 6.56 -13.71 5.97
CA ILE A 182 6.18 -14.36 4.70
C ILE A 182 5.62 -13.27 3.79
N ARG A 183 6.13 -13.22 2.56
CA ARG A 183 5.68 -12.34 1.49
C ARG A 183 4.76 -13.07 0.55
N PHE A 184 3.60 -12.48 0.29
CA PHE A 184 2.70 -12.92 -0.77
C PHE A 184 3.05 -12.21 -2.09
N LYS A 185 3.04 -12.96 -3.19
CA LYS A 185 3.16 -12.40 -4.54
C LYS A 185 1.87 -11.72 -5.00
N ASP A 186 0.74 -12.17 -4.46
CA ASP A 186 -0.59 -11.62 -4.70
C ASP A 186 -1.15 -10.95 -3.44
N HIS A 187 -2.35 -10.35 -3.55
CA HIS A 187 -3.07 -9.75 -2.42
C HIS A 187 -4.36 -10.51 -2.07
N PRO A 188 -4.29 -11.76 -1.59
CA PRO A 188 -5.47 -12.51 -1.18
C PRO A 188 -6.15 -11.85 0.03
N ALA A 189 -7.42 -12.18 0.26
CA ALA A 189 -8.19 -11.73 1.42
C ALA A 189 -7.76 -12.46 2.71
N ILE A 190 -6.52 -12.22 3.15
CA ILE A 190 -5.86 -12.92 4.25
C ILE A 190 -6.59 -12.74 5.59
N ASN A 191 -7.36 -11.66 5.74
CA ASN A 191 -8.11 -11.35 6.96
C ASN A 191 -9.20 -12.38 7.33
N ARG A 192 -9.57 -13.26 6.39
CA ARG A 192 -10.53 -14.36 6.62
C ARG A 192 -9.86 -15.72 6.74
N HIS A 193 -8.55 -15.78 6.52
CA HIS A 193 -7.80 -17.02 6.55
C HIS A 193 -7.78 -17.60 7.98
N PRO A 194 -7.92 -18.92 8.17
CA PRO A 194 -7.90 -19.53 9.50
C PRO A 194 -6.72 -19.09 10.37
N LEU A 195 -5.50 -19.15 9.82
CA LEU A 195 -4.27 -18.69 10.50
C LEU A 195 -4.26 -17.20 10.88
N PHE A 196 -5.01 -16.35 10.18
CA PHE A 196 -5.13 -14.94 10.58
C PHE A 196 -6.18 -14.78 11.69
N VAL A 197 -7.31 -15.48 11.56
CA VAL A 197 -8.41 -15.44 12.52
C VAL A 197 -7.98 -15.96 13.88
N ASP A 198 -7.18 -17.02 13.90
CA ASP A 198 -6.64 -17.60 15.12
C ASP A 198 -5.42 -16.82 15.66
N GLY A 199 -4.87 -15.83 14.95
CA GLY A 199 -3.73 -15.03 15.41
C GLY A 199 -2.34 -15.67 15.21
N SER A 200 -2.24 -16.74 14.43
CA SER A 200 -0.96 -17.32 13.97
C SER A 200 -0.27 -16.45 12.93
N LEU A 201 -1.05 -15.65 12.19
CA LEU A 201 -0.58 -14.65 11.22
C LEU A 201 -1.11 -13.26 11.56
N GLU A 202 -0.27 -12.25 11.34
CA GLU A 202 -0.66 -10.83 11.38
C GLU A 202 -0.10 -10.11 10.15
N VAL A 203 -0.88 -9.25 9.51
CA VAL A 203 -0.38 -8.41 8.41
C VAL A 203 0.60 -7.37 8.98
N GLN A 204 1.85 -7.41 8.53
CA GLN A 204 2.91 -6.52 8.98
C GLN A 204 4.12 -6.56 8.03
N ASP A 205 4.54 -5.39 7.57
CA ASP A 205 5.73 -5.20 6.74
C ASP A 205 7.01 -5.77 7.38
N ASP A 206 7.89 -6.35 6.58
CA ASP A 206 9.17 -6.94 7.00
C ASP A 206 9.98 -6.01 7.92
N GLY A 207 10.15 -4.74 7.51
CA GLY A 207 10.86 -3.74 8.31
C GLY A 207 10.24 -3.47 9.68
N SER A 208 8.91 -3.56 9.81
CA SER A 208 8.24 -3.43 11.11
C SER A 208 8.49 -4.62 12.03
N GLN A 209 8.74 -5.81 11.47
CA GLN A 209 9.11 -7.01 12.23
C GLN A 209 10.55 -6.88 12.75
N LEU A 210 11.46 -6.37 11.94
CA LEU A 210 12.85 -6.11 12.33
C LEU A 210 12.97 -5.13 13.50
N LEU A 211 12.10 -4.10 13.57
CA LEU A 211 12.09 -3.17 14.69
C LEU A 211 11.77 -3.86 16.03
N ALA A 212 10.89 -4.87 16.03
CA ALA A 212 10.62 -5.65 17.24
C ALA A 212 11.84 -6.50 17.64
N LEU A 213 12.53 -7.10 16.65
CA LEU A 213 13.76 -7.85 16.89
C LEU A 213 14.89 -6.98 17.44
N LEU A 214 15.09 -5.79 16.86
CA LEU A 214 16.11 -4.84 17.30
C LEU A 214 15.88 -4.33 18.72
N LEU A 215 14.61 -4.20 19.14
CA LEU A 215 14.28 -3.86 20.53
C LEU A 215 14.77 -4.95 21.50
N GLY A 216 14.75 -6.22 21.08
CA GLY A 216 15.34 -7.33 21.83
C GLY A 216 14.67 -7.60 23.19
N ALA A 217 13.37 -7.28 23.32
CA ALA A 217 12.61 -7.43 24.56
C ALA A 217 12.64 -8.87 25.09
N ARG A 218 12.89 -9.02 26.40
CA ARG A 218 13.05 -10.32 27.07
C ARG A 218 11.88 -10.62 28.00
N ARG A 219 11.75 -11.91 28.31
CA ARG A 219 10.75 -12.42 29.26
C ARG A 219 10.87 -11.71 30.61
N GLY A 220 9.73 -11.30 31.16
CA GLY A 220 9.67 -10.65 32.48
C GLY A 220 9.99 -9.16 32.50
N GLU A 221 10.46 -8.58 31.38
CA GLU A 221 10.72 -7.15 31.29
C GLU A 221 9.44 -6.32 31.29
N MET A 222 9.61 -5.02 31.53
CA MET A 222 8.59 -4.02 31.33
C MET A 222 8.91 -3.22 30.07
N VAL A 223 8.00 -3.22 29.10
CA VAL A 223 8.18 -2.56 27.81
C VAL A 223 7.03 -1.60 27.53
N CYS A 224 7.35 -0.44 26.97
CA CYS A 224 6.37 0.56 26.55
C CYS A 224 6.45 0.76 25.03
N ASP A 225 5.34 0.50 24.33
CA ASP A 225 5.15 0.78 22.91
C ASP A 225 4.38 2.10 22.77
N PHE A 226 5.12 3.18 22.53
CA PHE A 226 4.56 4.50 22.24
C PHE A 226 4.19 4.59 20.77
N CYS A 227 2.98 5.08 20.48
CA CYS A 227 2.39 5.10 19.14
C CYS A 227 2.08 3.69 18.60
N ALA A 228 1.52 2.85 19.48
CA ALA A 228 1.21 1.45 19.18
C ALA A 228 0.26 1.29 17.98
N GLY A 229 -0.59 2.28 17.69
CA GLY A 229 -1.58 2.26 16.63
C GLY A 229 -2.58 1.14 16.84
N ALA A 230 -2.65 0.19 15.90
CA ALA A 230 -3.44 -1.04 16.06
C ALA A 230 -2.67 -2.17 16.76
N GLY A 231 -1.45 -1.89 17.25
CA GLY A 231 -0.56 -2.73 18.05
C GLY A 231 0.14 -3.86 17.31
N GLY A 232 0.46 -3.69 16.01
CA GLY A 232 1.19 -4.71 15.27
C GLY A 232 2.54 -5.05 15.90
N LYS A 233 3.31 -4.03 16.32
CA LYS A 233 4.62 -4.21 16.99
C LYS A 233 4.45 -4.69 18.43
N THR A 234 3.49 -4.14 19.17
CA THR A 234 3.05 -4.65 20.47
C THR A 234 2.85 -6.17 20.46
N LEU A 235 2.14 -6.71 19.46
CA LEU A 235 1.91 -8.15 19.35
C LEU A 235 3.19 -8.94 19.06
N ALA A 236 4.13 -8.40 18.26
CA ALA A 236 5.43 -9.05 18.05
C ALA A 236 6.23 -9.11 19.35
N ILE A 237 6.28 -8.00 20.08
CA ILE A 237 6.98 -7.88 21.35
C ILE A 237 6.38 -8.86 22.38
N GLY A 238 5.04 -8.93 22.48
CA GLY A 238 4.35 -9.87 23.36
C GLY A 238 4.72 -11.33 23.06
N ALA A 239 4.77 -11.70 21.77
CA ALA A 239 5.19 -13.03 21.34
C ALA A 239 6.67 -13.33 21.70
N MET A 240 7.58 -12.38 21.51
CA MET A 240 8.99 -12.51 21.92
C MET A 240 9.15 -12.68 23.43
N MET A 241 8.35 -11.95 24.20
CA MET A 241 8.31 -12.04 25.66
C MET A 241 7.51 -13.28 26.14
N ALA A 242 6.98 -14.09 25.22
CA ALA A 242 6.17 -15.28 25.48
C ALA A 242 5.07 -15.03 26.53
N SER A 243 4.38 -13.89 26.35
CA SER A 243 3.29 -13.44 27.23
C SER A 243 3.68 -13.32 28.72
N THR A 244 4.96 -13.04 29.01
CA THR A 244 5.47 -12.80 30.39
C THR A 244 6.06 -11.40 30.55
N GLY A 245 5.90 -10.80 31.73
CA GLY A 245 6.33 -9.42 32.00
C GLY A 245 5.17 -8.43 31.90
N ARG A 246 5.45 -7.19 31.50
CA ARG A 246 4.43 -6.14 31.32
C ARG A 246 4.66 -5.37 30.03
N LEU A 247 3.63 -5.29 29.20
CA LEU A 247 3.68 -4.54 27.94
C LEU A 247 2.59 -3.48 27.93
N TYR A 248 3.01 -2.22 27.89
CA TYR A 248 2.12 -1.07 27.83
C TYR A 248 2.05 -0.53 26.40
N ALA A 249 0.85 -0.44 25.84
CA ALA A 249 0.62 0.11 24.51
C ALA A 249 -0.13 1.44 24.62
N PHE A 250 0.51 2.52 24.17
CA PHE A 250 -0.04 3.88 24.22
C PHE A 250 -0.26 4.42 22.82
N ASP A 251 -1.42 5.04 22.59
CA ASP A 251 -1.70 5.77 21.36
C ASP A 251 -2.72 6.89 21.62
N VAL A 252 -2.55 8.03 20.93
CA VAL A 252 -3.48 9.17 21.01
C VAL A 252 -4.75 8.93 20.19
N ALA A 253 -4.71 8.05 19.20
CA ALA A 253 -5.83 7.71 18.34
C ALA A 253 -6.60 6.51 18.93
N GLU A 254 -7.55 6.81 19.83
CA GLU A 254 -8.41 5.82 20.50
C GLU A 254 -8.97 4.77 19.52
N LYS A 255 -9.50 5.21 18.36
CA LYS A 255 -10.08 4.32 17.33
C LYS A 255 -9.08 3.29 16.79
N ARG A 256 -7.79 3.58 16.77
CA ARG A 256 -6.74 2.62 16.36
C ARG A 256 -6.44 1.67 17.51
N LEU A 257 -6.28 2.19 18.72
CA LEU A 257 -5.97 1.41 19.92
C LEU A 257 -7.08 0.41 20.27
N VAL A 258 -8.35 0.77 20.06
CA VAL A 258 -9.48 -0.17 20.25
C VAL A 258 -9.35 -1.42 19.38
N LYS A 259 -8.74 -1.32 18.19
CA LYS A 259 -8.49 -2.47 17.31
C LYS A 259 -7.44 -3.44 17.85
N LEU A 260 -6.62 -3.03 18.83
CA LEU A 260 -5.62 -3.90 19.44
C LEU A 260 -6.27 -4.98 20.32
N LYS A 261 -7.32 -4.64 21.08
CA LYS A 261 -7.98 -5.58 22.02
C LYS A 261 -8.35 -6.94 21.40
N PRO A 262 -9.09 -7.00 20.27
CA PRO A 262 -9.41 -8.30 19.66
C PRO A 262 -8.21 -9.00 19.04
N ARG A 263 -7.14 -8.28 18.69
CA ARG A 263 -5.89 -8.88 18.17
C ARG A 263 -5.08 -9.53 19.30
N LEU A 264 -5.00 -8.87 20.46
CA LEU A 264 -4.39 -9.44 21.68
C LEU A 264 -5.12 -10.71 22.11
N ALA A 265 -6.45 -10.71 22.10
CA ALA A 265 -7.23 -11.86 22.53
C ALA A 265 -6.94 -13.16 21.75
N ARG A 266 -6.52 -13.06 20.48
CA ARG A 266 -6.20 -14.22 19.63
C ARG A 266 -4.70 -14.53 19.53
N SER A 267 -3.81 -13.58 19.89
CA SER A 267 -2.37 -13.77 19.74
C SER A 267 -1.76 -14.79 20.71
N GLY A 268 -2.52 -15.27 21.70
CA GLY A 268 -1.96 -15.96 22.87
C GLY A 268 -1.27 -14.96 23.80
#